data_AF-V9G804-F1
#
_entry.id   AF-V9G804-F1
#
_cell.length_a   1.000
_cell.length_b   1.000
_cell.length_c   1.000
_cell.angle_alpha   90.00
_cell.angle_beta   90.00
_cell.angle_gamma   90.00
#
_symmetry.space_group_name_H-M   'P 1'
#
loop_
_entity.id
_entity.type
_entity.pdbx_description
1 polymer ?
#
loop_
_entity_poly.entity_id
_entity_poly.type
_entity_poly.pdbx_seq_one_letter_code
_entity_poly.pdbx_strand_id
1 'polypeptide(L)' 'MEAEHADMVLFWTSPTGTEVGKERELVGYDVDGEDGWSLEWNIEGQMLHNHLDIQALGIDGVSYARVSFNVHTLYE' A
#
# COMPACT_ATOMS: atom_id res chain seq x y z
N MET A 1 -1.52 -3.72 15.85
CA MET A 1 -0.76 -4.94 15.50
C MET A 1 0.45 -4.45 14.75
N GLU A 2 1.64 -4.78 15.24
CA GLU A 2 2.92 -4.39 14.64
C GLU A 2 3.51 -5.65 13.98
N ALA A 3 4.23 -5.50 12.86
CA ALA A 3 4.95 -6.60 12.23
C ALA A 3 6.35 -6.66 12.85
N GLU A 4 6.65 -7.74 13.58
CA GLU A 4 8.00 -7.99 14.06
C GLU A 4 8.89 -8.43 12.88
N HIS A 5 10.11 -7.89 12.79
CA HIS A 5 11.08 -8.25 11.76
C HIS A 5 10.54 -8.16 10.31
N ALA A 6 9.93 -7.02 9.96
CA ALA A 6 9.49 -6.76 8.60
C ALA A 6 10.66 -6.92 7.61
N ASP A 7 10.44 -7.71 6.57
CA ASP A 7 11.38 -7.95 5.47
C ASP A 7 10.77 -7.59 4.10
N MET A 8 9.47 -7.25 4.08
CA MET A 8 8.78 -6.78 2.89
C MET A 8 7.61 -5.86 3.27
N VAL A 9 7.46 -4.76 2.52
CA VAL A 9 6.28 -3.91 2.55
C VAL A 9 5.66 -3.88 1.15
N LEU A 10 4.36 -4.16 1.08
CA LEU A 10 3.56 -4.14 -0.14
C LEU A 10 2.61 -2.94 -0.12
N PHE A 11 2.51 -2.24 -1.25
CA PHE A 11 1.64 -1.10 -1.42
C PHE A 11 0.57 -1.43 -2.47
N TRP A 12 -0.69 -1.41 -2.07
CA TRP A 12 -1.82 -1.72 -2.92
C TRP A 12 -2.73 -0.51 -3.08
N THR A 13 -3.23 -0.27 -4.28
CA THR A 13 -4.33 0.68 -4.53
C THR A 13 -5.61 -0.09 -4.81
N SER A 14 -6.75 0.41 -4.37
CA SER A 14 -8.07 -0.06 -4.83
C SER A 14 -9.04 1.11 -4.92
N PRO A 15 -10.06 1.09 -5.81
CA PRO A 15 -11.11 2.09 -5.78
C PRO A 15 -11.76 2.18 -4.40
N THR A 16 -12.30 3.34 -4.00
CA THR A 16 -13.17 3.39 -2.82
C THR A 16 -14.57 2.89 -3.19
N GLY A 17 -15.17 2.04 -2.36
CA GLY A 17 -16.51 1.49 -2.60
C GLY A 17 -16.75 0.17 -1.87
N THR A 18 -17.95 -0.38 -2.03
CA THR A 18 -18.30 -1.70 -1.46
C THR A 18 -17.82 -2.80 -2.39
N GLU A 19 -17.19 -3.84 -1.86
CA GLU A 19 -16.74 -5.05 -2.59
C GLU A 19 -15.70 -4.86 -3.71
N VAL A 20 -15.06 -3.70 -3.78
CA VAL A 20 -14.01 -3.37 -4.76
C VAL A 20 -12.62 -3.89 -4.36
N GLY A 21 -12.47 -4.57 -3.23
CA GLY A 21 -11.17 -5.11 -2.78
C GLY A 21 -10.54 -6.13 -3.74
N LYS A 22 -11.35 -6.76 -4.62
CA LYS A 22 -10.88 -7.63 -5.71
C LYS A 22 -10.23 -6.87 -6.87
N GLU A 23 -10.47 -5.56 -6.95
CA GLU A 23 -9.95 -4.63 -7.96
C GLU A 23 -8.65 -3.98 -7.48
N ARG A 24 -8.06 -4.49 -6.40
CA ARG A 24 -6.79 -3.99 -5.89
C ARG A 24 -5.66 -4.29 -6.86
N GLU A 25 -4.80 -3.32 -7.05
CA GLU A 25 -3.59 -3.40 -7.86
C GLU A 25 -2.37 -3.18 -6.97
N LEU A 26 -1.31 -3.96 -7.19
CA LEU A 26 -0.03 -3.74 -6.52
C LEU A 26 0.67 -2.57 -7.23
N VAL A 27 0.85 -1.46 -6.51
CA VAL A 27 1.53 -0.27 -7.07
C VAL A 27 3.03 -0.30 -6.83
N GLY A 28 3.49 -1.08 -5.84
CA GLY A 28 4.90 -1.33 -5.61
C GLY A 28 5.15 -2.11 -4.32
N TYR A 29 6.44 -2.37 -4.07
CA TYR A 29 6.90 -3.06 -2.88
C TYR A 29 8.33 -2.61 -2.53
N ASP A 30 8.69 -2.80 -1.27
CA ASP A 30 10.02 -2.58 -0.72
C ASP A 30 10.43 -3.83 0.07
N VAL A 31 11.68 -4.29 -0.09
CA VAL A 31 12.23 -5.52 0.50
C VAL A 31 13.52 -5.31 1.28
N ASP A 32 14.05 -4.09 1.31
CA ASP A 32 15.34 -3.81 1.97
C ASP A 32 15.21 -2.75 3.06
N GLY A 33 14.24 -1.83 2.94
CA GLY A 33 14.02 -0.74 3.89
C GLY A 33 15.26 0.13 4.12
N GLU A 34 16.23 0.14 3.20
CA GLU A 34 17.52 0.84 3.37
C GLU A 34 17.33 2.36 3.49
N ASP A 35 16.29 2.91 2.84
CA ASP A 35 15.89 4.32 2.92
C ASP A 35 14.64 4.56 3.79
N GLY A 36 14.28 3.56 4.60
CA GLY A 36 12.99 3.45 5.27
C GLY A 36 11.95 2.81 4.35
N TRP A 37 10.88 2.25 4.90
CA TRP A 37 9.86 1.58 4.08
C TRP A 37 9.13 2.57 3.17
N SER A 38 9.45 2.57 1.88
CA SER A 38 9.09 3.67 0.97
C SER A 38 8.54 3.20 -0.39
N LEU A 39 7.84 4.11 -1.08
CA LEU A 39 7.32 3.92 -2.44
C LEU A 39 7.27 5.25 -3.19
N GLU A 40 7.84 5.29 -4.39
CA GLU A 40 7.55 6.32 -5.39
C GLU A 40 6.41 5.86 -6.30
N TRP A 41 5.27 6.55 -6.27
CA TRP A 41 4.10 6.24 -7.08
C TRP A 41 3.84 7.32 -8.13
N ASN A 42 4.04 7.00 -9.41
CA ASN A 42 3.69 7.89 -10.50
C ASN A 42 2.18 7.88 -10.76
N ILE A 43 1.53 9.00 -10.44
CA ILE A 43 0.09 9.23 -10.58
C ILE A 43 -0.25 10.21 -11.72
N GLU A 44 0.72 10.56 -12.57
CA GLU A 44 0.52 11.51 -13.66
C GLU A 44 -0.64 11.07 -14.58
N GLY A 45 -1.58 11.98 -14.84
CA GLY A 45 -2.76 11.71 -15.67
C GLY A 45 -3.82 10.82 -15.02
N GLN A 46 -3.66 10.41 -13.76
CA GLN A 46 -4.64 9.61 -13.03
C GLN A 46 -5.52 10.51 -12.15
N MET A 47 -6.83 10.30 -12.17
CA MET A 47 -7.73 10.84 -11.14
C MET A 47 -7.97 9.75 -10.10
N LEU A 48 -7.54 10.00 -8.86
CA LEU A 48 -7.64 9.02 -7.80
C LEU A 48 -8.87 9.29 -6.92
N HIS A 49 -9.59 8.21 -6.62
CA HIS A 49 -10.58 8.15 -5.55
C HIS A 49 -10.48 6.75 -4.93
N ASN A 50 -9.33 6.50 -4.30
CA ASN A 50 -8.84 5.16 -4.00
C ASN A 50 -8.50 5.01 -2.51
N HIS A 51 -8.46 3.76 -2.04
CA HIS A 51 -7.74 3.36 -0.85
C HIS A 51 -6.31 3.00 -1.21
N LEU A 52 -5.34 3.51 -0.45
CA LEU A 52 -3.98 2.96 -0.41
C LEU A 52 -3.86 2.08 0.82
N ASP A 53 -3.52 0.81 0.59
CA ASP A 53 -3.30 -0.22 1.60
C ASP A 53 -1.81 -0.55 1.68
N ILE A 54 -1.21 -0.31 2.84
CA ILE A 54 0.19 -0.62 3.13
C ILE A 54 0.20 -1.88 4.00
N GLN A 55 0.86 -2.92 3.52
CA GLN A 55 0.98 -4.22 4.17
C GLN A 55 2.45 -4.50 4.48
N ALA A 56 2.81 -4.52 5.76
CA ALA A 56 4.11 -5.01 6.21
C ALA A 56 4.03 -6.51 6.51
N LEU A 57 4.99 -7.27 6.00
CA LEU A 57 5.14 -8.71 6.18
C LEU A 57 6.46 -8.97 6.90
N GLY A 58 6.43 -9.84 7.90
CA GLY A 58 7.62 -10.33 8.57
C GLY A 58 8.15 -11.62 7.94
N ILE A 59 9.45 -11.84 8.13
CA ILE A 59 10.20 -12.99 7.58
C ILE A 59 9.69 -14.36 8.04
N ASP A 60 8.96 -14.40 9.16
CA ASP A 60 8.34 -15.61 9.69
C ASP A 60 7.12 -16.08 8.87
N GLY A 61 6.68 -15.28 7.88
CA GLY A 61 5.53 -15.56 7.03
C GLY A 61 4.17 -15.45 7.72
N VAL A 62 4.13 -15.00 8.99
CA VAL A 62 2.90 -14.88 9.79
C VAL A 62 2.75 -13.50 10.43
N SER A 63 3.86 -12.81 10.69
CA SER A 63 3.89 -11.44 11.17
C SER A 63 3.37 -10.51 10.08
N TYR A 64 2.36 -9.73 10.43
CA TYR A 64 1.66 -8.86 9.49
C TYR A 64 1.10 -7.64 10.20
N ALA A 65 1.28 -6.48 9.56
CA ALA A 65 0.61 -5.25 9.93
C ALA A 65 0.04 -4.58 8.68
N ARG A 66 -1.09 -3.89 8.84
CA ARG A 66 -1.69 -3.11 7.75
C ARG A 66 -2.22 -1.78 8.25
N VAL A 67 -2.02 -0.78 7.41
CA VAL A 67 -2.70 0.51 7.50
C VAL A 67 -3.31 0.84 6.15
N SER A 68 -4.44 1.53 6.17
CA SER A 68 -5.16 1.94 4.97
C SER A 68 -5.60 3.38 5.11
N PHE A 69 -5.50 4.16 4.04
CA PHE A 69 -6.03 5.52 4.00
C PHE A 69 -6.52 5.89 2.60
N ASN A 70 -7.37 6.91 2.54
CA ASN A 70 -7.92 7.39 1.28
C ASN A 70 -6.91 8.31 0.58
N VAL A 71 -6.78 8.15 -0.72
CA VAL A 71 -6.04 9.05 -1.60
C VAL A 71 -7.00 9.59 -2.64
N HIS A 72 -7.06 10.91 -2.75
CA HIS A 72 -7.84 11.58 -3.77
C HIS A 72 -7.03 12.71 -4.40
N THR A 73 -7.08 12.81 -5.72
CA THR A 73 -6.53 13.97 -6.42
C THR A 73 -7.37 15.20 -6.12
N LEU A 74 -6.72 16.33 -5.89
CA LEU A 74 -7.42 17.62 -5.78
C LEU A 74 -7.70 18.14 -7.19
N TYR A 75 -8.90 18.70 -7.38
CA TYR A 75 -9.23 19.46 -8.59
C TYR A 75 -8.69 20.88 -8.42
N GLU A 76 -8.06 21.43 -9.45
CA GLU A 76 -7.78 22.87 -9.58
C GLU A 76 -9.03 23.64 -10.06
#